data_AF-A0A534ULM4-F1
#
_entry.id   AF-A0A534ULM4-F1
#
_cell.length_a   1.000
_cell.length_b   1.000
_cell.length_c   1.000
_cell.angle_alpha   90.00
_cell.angle_beta   90.00
_cell.angle_gamma   90.00
#
_symmetry.space_group_name_H-M   'P 1'
#
loop_
_entity.id
_entity.type
_entity.pdbx_description
1 polymer ?
#
loop_
_entity_poly.entity_id
_entity_poly.type
_entity_poly.pdbx_seq_one_letter_code
_entity_poly.pdbx_strand_id
1 'polypeptide(L)'
;MMRNTIMTEKIARRGVRVPGEYAADFLEQVTAGFYASKPVVTLSADDLLETVRRWISTHGPGRSHQGFPVVDAKGELDGVVTRRDLLDPERRGAARVRELIRRPVAVVFEDNSLREAADHMVREEIGRLPVVSRSAPRKPIGMLTRSDLLAAHRRRLDETHVTEQSLSWWPPD
;
A
#
# COMPACT_ATOMS: atom_id res chain seq x y z
N MET A 1 -28.91 24.20 11.56
CA MET A 1 -27.77 24.80 10.83
C MET A 1 -27.67 24.08 9.49
N MET A 2 -27.74 24.78 8.35
CA MET A 2 -27.79 24.14 7.02
C MET A 2 -26.45 23.43 6.75
N ARG A 3 -26.50 22.12 6.51
CA ARG A 3 -25.31 21.26 6.24
C ARG A 3 -24.77 21.38 4.82
N ASN A 4 -25.43 22.15 3.97
CA ASN A 4 -25.15 22.25 2.53
C ASN A 4 -25.16 23.73 2.10
N THR A 5 -24.29 24.09 1.16
CA THR A 5 -24.36 25.36 0.44
C THR A 5 -25.64 25.44 -0.41
N ILE A 6 -26.06 26.65 -0.79
CA ILE A 6 -27.22 26.87 -1.70
C ILE A 6 -27.07 26.07 -3.01
N MET A 7 -25.83 25.89 -3.50
CA MET A 7 -25.51 25.14 -4.71
C MET A 7 -25.63 23.63 -4.52
N THR A 8 -25.24 23.11 -3.35
CA THR A 8 -25.22 21.67 -3.07
C THR A 8 -26.59 21.12 -2.62
N GLU A 9 -27.46 21.98 -2.08
CA GLU A 9 -28.83 21.60 -1.69
C GLU A 9 -29.69 21.14 -2.87
N LYS A 10 -29.53 21.74 -4.05
CA LYS A 10 -30.28 21.37 -5.27
C LYS A 10 -29.88 19.99 -5.80
N ILE A 11 -28.63 19.60 -5.57
CA ILE A 11 -28.08 18.28 -5.93
C ILE A 11 -28.50 17.24 -4.88
N ALA A 12 -28.47 17.59 -3.60
CA ALA A 12 -28.92 16.74 -2.51
C ALA A 12 -30.40 16.34 -2.64
N ARG A 13 -31.28 17.27 -3.04
CA ARG A 13 -32.70 17.01 -3.31
C ARG A 13 -32.97 16.05 -4.46
N ARG A 14 -31.98 15.80 -5.32
CA ARG A 14 -32.05 14.80 -6.40
C ARG A 14 -31.54 13.42 -5.96
N GLY A 15 -31.36 13.19 -4.65
CA GLY A 15 -30.91 11.93 -4.07
C GLY A 15 -29.40 11.71 -4.15
N VAL A 16 -28.65 12.67 -4.67
CA VAL A 16 -27.18 12.59 -4.76
C VAL A 16 -26.60 13.03 -3.42
N ARG A 17 -25.86 12.16 -2.74
CA ARG A 17 -25.15 12.55 -1.51
C ARG A 17 -24.08 13.59 -1.86
N VAL A 18 -24.27 14.80 -1.35
CA VAL A 18 -23.27 15.85 -1.48
C VAL A 18 -22.44 15.88 -0.20
N PRO A 19 -21.11 15.80 -0.28
CA PRO A 19 -20.25 15.95 0.89
C PRO A 19 -20.55 17.31 1.56
N GLY A 20 -20.82 17.29 2.87
CA GLY A 20 -21.21 18.48 3.63
C GLY A 20 -20.10 19.51 3.82
N GLU A 21 -18.85 19.11 3.56
CA GLU A 21 -17.68 19.96 3.57
C GLU A 21 -16.75 19.58 2.42
N TYR A 22 -15.99 20.56 1.91
CA TYR A 22 -14.81 20.34 1.06
C TYR A 22 -13.74 19.66 1.92
N ALA A 23 -13.97 18.40 2.31
CA ALA A 23 -12.97 17.61 2.99
C ALA A 23 -11.90 17.28 1.95
N ALA A 24 -10.77 17.98 2.05
CA ALA A 24 -9.62 17.68 1.21
C ALA A 24 -9.30 16.19 1.32
N ASP A 25 -9.08 15.56 0.18
CA ASP A 25 -8.84 14.14 0.12
C ASP A 25 -7.52 13.80 0.80
N PHE A 26 -7.58 13.24 2.01
CA PHE A 26 -6.38 13.02 2.80
C PHE A 26 -5.35 12.15 2.09
N LEU A 27 -5.79 11.14 1.33
CA LEU A 27 -4.88 10.27 0.58
C LEU A 27 -4.15 11.02 -0.54
N GLU A 28 -4.68 12.15 -1.00
CA GLU A 28 -4.01 13.03 -1.97
C GLU A 28 -2.89 13.85 -1.32
N GLN A 29 -2.93 14.07 -0.01
CA GLN A 29 -1.98 14.91 0.71
C GLN A 29 -0.77 14.17 1.27
N VAL A 30 -0.83 12.84 1.32
CA VAL A 30 0.23 12.00 1.89
C VAL A 30 0.86 11.12 0.84
N THR A 31 2.15 10.86 0.99
CA THR A 31 2.94 10.15 -0.02
C THR A 31 3.12 8.67 0.29
N ALA A 32 3.28 7.88 -0.78
CA ALA A 32 3.58 6.46 -0.71
C ALA A 32 4.85 6.17 0.10
N GLY A 33 5.91 6.96 -0.07
CA GLY A 33 7.19 6.77 0.61
C GLY A 33 7.13 6.90 2.13
N PHE A 34 6.20 7.71 2.65
CA PHE A 34 6.00 7.90 4.08
C PHE A 34 5.27 6.72 4.73
N TYR A 35 4.30 6.14 4.03
CA TYR A 35 3.51 5.00 4.53
C TYR A 35 4.06 3.63 4.13
N ALA A 36 5.06 3.59 3.25
CA ALA A 36 5.69 2.35 2.83
C ALA A 36 6.39 1.66 4.01
N SER A 37 6.16 0.35 4.14
CA SER A 37 6.90 -0.49 5.09
C SER A 37 8.36 -0.62 4.67
N LYS A 38 9.27 -0.41 5.63
CA LYS A 38 10.74 -0.49 5.50
C LYS A 38 11.34 -1.26 6.70
N PRO A 39 12.44 -2.01 6.54
CA PRO A 39 13.12 -2.32 5.27
C PRO A 39 12.31 -3.28 4.39
N VAL A 40 12.50 -3.19 3.07
CA VAL A 40 11.86 -4.12 2.13
C VAL A 40 12.55 -5.48 2.18
N VAL A 41 11.77 -6.55 2.32
CA VAL A 41 12.26 -7.93 2.25
C VAL A 41 12.00 -8.47 0.86
N THR A 42 13.07 -8.78 0.14
CA THR A 42 13.03 -9.26 -1.25
C THR A 42 13.44 -10.73 -1.33
N LEU A 43 13.05 -11.38 -2.42
CA LEU A 43 13.50 -12.72 -2.79
C LEU A 43 14.35 -12.62 -4.06
N SER A 44 15.34 -13.50 -4.21
CA SER A 44 16.05 -13.60 -5.47
C SER A 44 15.19 -14.32 -6.51
N ALA A 45 15.20 -13.82 -7.74
CA ALA A 45 14.62 -14.47 -8.91
C ALA A 45 15.16 -15.89 -9.14
N ASP A 46 16.36 -16.16 -8.62
CA ASP A 46 17.09 -17.42 -8.76
C ASP A 46 16.99 -18.36 -7.56
N ASP A 47 16.31 -17.95 -6.49
CA ASP A 47 16.08 -18.84 -5.36
C ASP A 47 15.22 -20.04 -5.77
N LEU A 48 15.58 -21.22 -5.26
CA LEU A 48 14.73 -22.40 -5.36
C LEU A 48 13.52 -22.24 -4.44
N LEU A 49 12.34 -22.63 -4.94
CA LEU A 49 11.09 -22.50 -4.23
C LEU A 49 11.10 -23.25 -2.88
N GLU A 50 11.72 -24.43 -2.82
CA GLU A 50 11.85 -25.19 -1.57
C GLU A 50 12.67 -24.48 -0.49
N THR A 51 13.72 -23.75 -0.89
CA THR A 51 14.55 -22.96 0.01
C THR A 51 13.74 -21.81 0.59
N VAL A 52 12.97 -21.11 -0.27
CA VAL A 52 12.08 -20.03 0.15
C VAL A 52 10.97 -20.55 1.07
N ARG A 53 10.35 -21.69 0.75
CA ARG A 53 9.33 -22.32 1.61
C ARG A 53 9.85 -22.59 3.02
N ARG A 54 11.04 -23.20 3.11
CA ARG A 54 11.72 -23.48 4.39
C ARG A 54 12.04 -22.20 5.14
N TRP A 55 12.50 -21.16 4.44
CA TRP A 55 12.77 -19.87 5.05
C TRP A 55 11.47 -19.24 5.60
N ILE A 56 10.38 -19.24 4.85
CA ILE A 56 9.07 -18.71 5.26
C ILE A 56 8.43 -19.50 6.41
N SER A 57 8.69 -20.81 6.51
CA SER A 57 8.15 -21.66 7.59
C SER A 57 8.83 -21.42 8.93
N THR A 58 9.99 -20.75 8.94
CA THR A 58 10.69 -20.39 10.18
C THR A 58 10.19 -19.04 10.73
N HIS A 59 10.20 -18.90 12.05
CA HIS A 59 9.87 -17.63 12.69
C HIS A 59 11.00 -16.61 12.48
N GLY A 60 10.66 -15.34 12.28
CA GLY A 60 11.64 -14.27 12.15
C GLY A 60 11.08 -13.01 11.50
N PRO A 61 11.75 -11.86 11.66
CA PRO A 61 11.34 -10.60 11.03
C PRO A 61 11.21 -10.77 9.51
N GLY A 62 10.17 -10.17 8.94
CA GLY A 62 9.98 -10.15 7.48
C GLY A 62 9.43 -11.43 6.85
N ARG A 63 9.30 -12.52 7.62
CA ARG A 63 8.87 -13.83 7.10
C ARG A 63 7.35 -14.00 7.09
N SER A 64 6.61 -13.15 7.80
CA SER A 64 5.13 -13.17 7.87
C SER A 64 4.44 -12.37 6.76
N HIS A 65 5.22 -11.71 5.90
CA HIS A 65 4.67 -10.92 4.80
C HIS A 65 3.85 -11.80 3.84
N GLN A 66 2.83 -11.18 3.25
CA GLN A 66 1.91 -11.84 2.31
C GLN A 66 2.35 -11.70 0.85
N GLY A 67 3.35 -10.88 0.58
CA GLY A 67 3.96 -10.70 -0.72
C GLY A 67 5.39 -10.19 -0.62
N PHE A 68 6.17 -10.55 -1.61
CA PHE A 68 7.61 -10.31 -1.66
C PHE A 68 7.97 -9.80 -3.06
N PRO A 69 8.62 -8.63 -3.17
CA PRO A 69 9.26 -8.25 -4.41
C PRO A 69 10.37 -9.24 -4.75
N VAL A 70 10.45 -9.62 -6.01
CA VAL A 70 11.45 -10.51 -6.57
C VAL A 70 12.45 -9.66 -7.33
N VAL A 71 13.73 -9.86 -7.06
CA VAL A 71 14.82 -9.11 -7.70
C VAL A 71 15.78 -10.03 -8.43
N ASP A 72 16.34 -9.54 -9.54
CA ASP A 72 17.39 -10.23 -10.28
C ASP A 72 18.76 -10.15 -9.57
N ALA A 73 19.80 -10.70 -10.20
CA ALA A 73 21.17 -10.68 -9.68
C ALA A 73 21.77 -9.26 -9.55
N LYS A 74 21.24 -8.28 -10.29
CA LYS A 74 21.63 -6.87 -10.14
C LYS A 74 20.87 -6.21 -8.99
N GLY A 75 19.87 -6.87 -8.41
CA GLY A 75 18.96 -6.34 -7.39
C GLY A 75 17.84 -5.49 -7.99
N GLU A 76 17.52 -5.65 -9.27
CA GLU A 76 16.44 -4.95 -9.95
C GLU A 76 15.15 -5.76 -9.92
N LEU A 77 14.00 -5.09 -9.80
CA LEU A 77 12.69 -5.73 -9.75
C LEU A 77 12.40 -6.52 -11.03
N ASP A 78 12.11 -7.80 -10.81
CA ASP A 78 11.62 -8.74 -11.82
C ASP A 78 10.10 -8.95 -11.67
N GLY A 79 9.60 -8.92 -10.42
CA GLY A 79 8.18 -9.14 -10.16
C GLY A 79 7.78 -9.03 -8.69
N VAL A 80 6.56 -9.43 -8.38
CA VAL A 80 6.07 -9.65 -7.02
C VAL A 80 5.42 -11.02 -6.97
N VAL A 81 5.79 -11.81 -5.96
CA VAL A 81 5.16 -13.11 -5.68
C VAL A 81 4.43 -13.05 -4.34
N THR A 82 3.32 -13.76 -4.23
CA THR A 82 2.56 -13.80 -2.99
C THR A 82 2.94 -15.02 -2.15
N ARG A 83 2.70 -14.95 -0.84
CA ARG A 83 2.84 -16.12 0.04
C ARG A 83 2.00 -17.30 -0.46
N ARG A 84 0.83 -17.02 -1.04
CA ARG A 84 -0.03 -18.03 -1.67
C ARG A 84 0.66 -18.71 -2.85
N ASP A 85 1.31 -17.95 -3.74
CA ASP A 85 2.07 -18.53 -4.87
C ASP A 85 3.25 -19.37 -4.38
N LEU A 86 3.96 -18.88 -3.35
CA LEU A 86 5.12 -19.55 -2.78
C LEU A 86 4.76 -20.87 -2.09
N LEU A 87 3.61 -20.94 -1.42
CA LEU A 87 3.17 -22.12 -0.67
C LEU A 87 2.23 -23.05 -1.45
N ASP A 88 2.04 -22.81 -2.74
CA ASP A 88 1.17 -23.62 -3.62
C ASP A 88 1.72 -25.06 -3.79
N PRO A 89 1.06 -26.09 -3.22
CA PRO A 89 1.62 -27.46 -3.19
C PRO A 89 1.81 -28.07 -4.58
N GLU A 90 1.08 -27.60 -5.59
CA GLU A 90 1.21 -28.06 -6.98
C GLU A 90 2.55 -27.65 -7.62
N ARG A 91 3.23 -26.64 -7.06
CA ARG A 91 4.52 -26.18 -7.56
C ARG A 91 5.67 -27.00 -7.01
N ARG A 92 6.49 -27.51 -7.93
CA ARG A 92 7.70 -28.28 -7.63
C ARG A 92 8.71 -27.44 -6.85
N GLY A 93 9.32 -28.00 -5.82
CA GLY A 93 10.32 -27.33 -4.99
C GLY A 93 11.57 -26.86 -5.76
N ALA A 94 11.92 -27.56 -6.84
CA ALA A 94 13.05 -27.23 -7.71
C ALA A 94 12.78 -26.06 -8.68
N ALA A 95 11.56 -25.54 -8.76
CA ALA A 95 11.25 -24.36 -9.57
C ALA A 95 11.93 -23.12 -8.99
N ARG A 96 12.36 -22.19 -9.86
CA ARG A 96 12.89 -20.89 -9.44
C ARG A 96 11.74 -19.92 -9.12
N VAL A 97 11.97 -18.99 -8.19
CA VAL A 97 10.97 -17.98 -7.81
C VAL A 97 10.49 -17.16 -9.01
N ARG A 98 11.36 -16.83 -9.97
CA ARG A 98 10.96 -16.11 -11.19
C ARG A 98 9.84 -16.78 -11.99
N GLU A 99 9.75 -18.11 -11.94
CA GLU A 99 8.72 -18.89 -12.65
C GLU A 99 7.32 -18.71 -12.03
N LEU A 100 7.23 -18.09 -10.86
CA LEU A 100 5.95 -17.76 -10.20
C LEU A 100 5.43 -16.37 -10.61
N ILE A 101 6.25 -15.54 -11.26
CA ILE A 101 5.87 -14.20 -11.70
C ILE A 101 4.89 -14.34 -12.87
N ARG A 102 3.68 -13.78 -12.71
CA ARG A 102 2.59 -13.93 -13.72
C ARG A 102 2.35 -12.69 -14.57
N ARG A 103 2.86 -11.53 -14.15
CA ARG A 103 2.59 -10.24 -14.78
C ARG A 103 3.78 -9.29 -14.58
N PRO A 104 3.93 -8.27 -15.44
CA PRO A 104 4.90 -7.20 -15.23
C PRO A 104 4.72 -6.56 -13.85
N VAL A 105 5.83 -6.09 -13.28
CA VAL A 105 5.81 -5.44 -11.98
C VAL A 105 5.15 -4.06 -12.07
N ALA A 106 4.01 -3.90 -11.41
CA ALA A 106 3.44 -2.59 -11.13
C ALA A 106 4.13 -2.01 -9.89
N VAL A 107 4.63 -0.78 -9.99
CA VAL A 107 5.33 -0.06 -8.91
C VAL A 107 4.67 1.29 -8.63
N VAL A 108 4.98 1.88 -7.49
CA VAL A 108 4.62 3.27 -7.19
C VAL A 108 5.87 4.05 -6.81
N PHE A 109 5.94 5.33 -7.20
CA PHE A 109 7.04 6.17 -6.78
C PHE A 109 6.83 6.68 -5.35
N GLU A 110 7.91 6.88 -4.61
CA GLU A 110 7.84 7.33 -3.22
C GLU A 110 7.16 8.69 -3.04
N ASP A 111 7.18 9.53 -4.07
CA ASP A 111 6.58 10.86 -4.11
C ASP A 111 5.14 10.87 -4.65
N ASN A 112 4.62 9.74 -5.14
CA ASN A 112 3.21 9.63 -5.51
C ASN A 112 2.32 9.72 -4.26
N SER A 113 1.10 10.24 -4.45
CA SER A 113 0.10 10.27 -3.39
C SER A 113 -0.41 8.86 -3.08
N LEU A 114 -0.94 8.65 -1.87
CA LEU A 114 -1.61 7.39 -1.54
C LEU A 114 -2.88 7.18 -2.36
N ARG A 115 -3.50 8.25 -2.87
CA ARG A 115 -4.63 8.16 -3.81
C ARG A 115 -4.18 7.62 -5.16
N GLU A 116 -3.10 8.14 -5.72
CA GLU A 116 -2.51 7.59 -6.95
C GLU A 116 -2.15 6.11 -6.77
N ALA A 117 -1.57 5.75 -5.62
CA ALA A 117 -1.24 4.37 -5.29
C ALA A 117 -2.50 3.48 -5.18
N ALA A 118 -3.56 3.97 -4.55
CA ALA A 118 -4.82 3.25 -4.41
C ALA A 118 -5.48 3.00 -5.78
N ASP A 119 -5.55 4.03 -6.63
CA ASP A 119 -6.10 3.90 -7.97
C ASP A 119 -5.26 2.94 -8.81
N HIS A 120 -3.93 2.97 -8.68
CA HIS A 120 -3.04 2.03 -9.36
C HIS A 120 -3.29 0.59 -8.90
N MET A 121 -3.47 0.35 -7.60
CA MET A 121 -3.84 -0.98 -7.07
C MET A 121 -5.18 -1.48 -7.65
N VAL A 122 -6.16 -0.59 -7.82
CA VAL A 122 -7.47 -0.93 -8.40
C VAL A 122 -7.34 -1.27 -9.88
N ARG A 123 -6.67 -0.42 -10.67
CA ARG A 123 -6.50 -0.62 -12.12
C ARG A 123 -5.76 -1.92 -12.46
N GLU A 124 -4.75 -2.26 -11.65
CA GLU A 124 -3.93 -3.47 -11.85
C GLU A 124 -4.52 -4.71 -11.14
N GLU A 125 -5.63 -4.56 -10.40
CA GLU A 125 -6.25 -5.61 -9.59
C GLU A 125 -5.28 -6.27 -8.59
N ILE A 126 -4.45 -5.45 -7.95
CA ILE A 126 -3.45 -5.88 -6.97
C ILE A 126 -3.68 -5.26 -5.60
N GLY A 127 -3.07 -5.84 -4.57
CA GLY A 127 -3.21 -5.36 -3.19
C GLY A 127 -1.94 -4.76 -2.60
N ARG A 128 -0.88 -4.65 -3.40
CA ARG A 128 0.44 -4.21 -2.96
C ARG A 128 1.28 -3.72 -4.14
N LEU A 129 2.11 -2.72 -3.89
CA LEU A 129 2.97 -2.06 -4.85
C LEU A 129 4.36 -1.87 -4.25
N PRO A 130 5.45 -2.36 -4.89
CA PRO A 130 6.80 -1.97 -4.53
C PRO A 130 6.92 -0.46 -4.66
N VAL A 131 7.49 0.17 -3.65
CA VAL A 131 7.81 1.59 -3.68
C VAL A 131 9.23 1.74 -4.18
N VAL A 132 9.42 2.60 -5.18
CA VAL A 132 10.71 2.87 -5.83
C VAL A 132 10.97 4.38 -5.85
N SER A 133 12.22 4.79 -5.97
CA SER A 133 12.55 6.19 -6.25
C SER A 133 12.53 6.46 -7.76
N ARG A 134 12.36 7.72 -8.17
CA ARG A 134 12.46 8.10 -9.59
C ARG A 134 13.88 7.90 -10.15
N SER A 135 14.91 8.08 -9.32
CA SER A 135 16.31 7.91 -9.70
C SER A 135 16.69 6.43 -9.90
N ALA A 136 15.95 5.51 -9.27
CA ALA A 136 16.19 4.08 -9.36
C ALA A 136 14.85 3.32 -9.47
N PRO A 137 14.14 3.44 -10.61
CA PRO A 137 12.75 2.96 -10.76
C PRO A 137 12.61 1.43 -10.72
N ARG A 138 13.73 0.70 -10.76
CA ARG A 138 13.80 -0.76 -10.67
C ARG A 138 14.28 -1.23 -9.30
N LYS A 139 14.59 -0.34 -8.36
CA LYS A 139 15.11 -0.68 -7.04
C LYS A 139 14.02 -0.50 -5.98
N PRO A 140 13.52 -1.58 -5.37
CA PRO A 140 12.50 -1.44 -4.34
C PRO A 140 13.15 -0.84 -3.08
N ILE A 141 12.57 0.23 -2.57
CA ILE A 141 12.98 0.89 -1.32
C ILE A 141 11.94 0.72 -0.21
N GLY A 142 10.77 0.17 -0.53
CA GLY A 142 9.70 -0.09 0.41
C GLY A 142 8.59 -0.92 -0.22
N MET A 143 7.58 -1.23 0.60
CA MET A 143 6.40 -1.98 0.18
C MET A 143 5.16 -1.23 0.67
N LEU A 144 4.22 -0.95 -0.23
CA LEU A 144 2.93 -0.37 0.11
C LEU A 144 1.82 -1.40 -0.12
N THR A 145 0.88 -1.50 0.81
CA THR A 145 -0.24 -2.44 0.80
C THR A 145 -1.57 -1.72 1.05
N ARG A 146 -2.69 -2.39 0.77
CA ARG A 146 -4.02 -1.87 1.14
C ARG A 146 -4.15 -1.58 2.64
N SER A 147 -3.49 -2.35 3.50
CA SER A 147 -3.52 -2.11 4.94
C SER A 147 -2.84 -0.80 5.32
N ASP A 148 -1.84 -0.37 4.57
CA ASP A 148 -1.17 0.92 4.79
C ASP A 148 -2.09 2.09 4.42
N LEU A 149 -2.88 1.94 3.34
CA LEU A 149 -3.94 2.91 2.98
C LEU A 149 -4.99 3.04 4.09
N LEU A 150 -5.40 1.91 4.69
CA LEU A 150 -6.33 1.92 5.82
C LEU A 150 -5.71 2.54 7.08
N ALA A 151 -4.43 2.26 7.35
CA ALA A 151 -3.70 2.84 8.47
C ALA A 151 -3.58 4.37 8.34
N ALA A 152 -3.35 4.88 7.13
CA ALA A 152 -3.35 6.31 6.83
C ALA A 152 -4.69 6.96 7.21
N HIS A 153 -5.81 6.32 6.87
CA HIS A 153 -7.13 6.81 7.28
C HIS A 153 -7.34 6.82 8.79
N ARG A 154 -6.82 5.82 9.53
CA ARG A 154 -6.97 5.78 11.00
C ARG A 154 -6.23 6.94 11.66
N ARG A 155 -4.99 7.22 11.23
CA ARG A 155 -4.20 8.34 11.76
C ARG A 155 -4.92 9.69 11.61
N ARG A 156 -5.56 9.92 10.45
CA ARG A 156 -6.38 11.13 10.23
C ARG A 156 -7.55 11.23 11.20
N LEU A 157 -8.25 10.12 11.47
CA LEU A 157 -9.37 10.11 12.41
C LEU A 157 -8.90 10.45 13.83
N ASP A 158 -7.76 9.91 14.25
CA ASP A 158 -7.18 10.19 15.56
C ASP A 158 -6.77 11.68 15.69
N GLU A 159 -6.13 12.26 14.68
CA GLU A 159 -5.73 13.69 14.64
C GLU A 159 -6.94 14.65 14.67
N THR A 160 -8.06 14.26 14.06
CA THR A 160 -9.30 15.04 14.08
C THR A 160 -9.92 15.07 15.49
N HIS A 161 -9.94 13.94 16.21
CA HIS A 161 -10.50 13.86 17.57
C HIS A 161 -9.68 14.63 18.61
N VAL A 162 -8.34 14.67 18.46
CA VAL A 162 -7.47 15.43 19.37
C VAL A 162 -7.70 16.95 19.25
N THR A 163 -7.96 17.43 18.04
CA THR A 163 -8.18 18.87 17.78
C THR A 163 -9.54 19.35 18.30
N GLU A 164 -10.58 18.53 18.21
CA GLU A 164 -11.90 18.85 18.78
C GLU A 164 -11.89 18.85 20.32
N GLN A 165 -11.12 17.96 20.94
CA GLN A 165 -10.99 17.90 22.41
C GLN A 165 -10.19 19.08 22.97
N SER A 166 -9.13 19.54 22.30
CA SER A 166 -8.34 20.69 22.76
C SER A 166 -9.09 22.02 22.65
N LEU A 167 -9.95 22.18 21.63
CA LEU A 167 -10.84 23.35 21.48
C LEU A 167 -11.99 23.37 22.49
N SER A 168 -12.35 22.21 23.07
CA SER A 168 -13.38 22.10 24.11
C SER A 168 -12.90 22.46 25.52
N TRP A 169 -11.58 22.52 25.73
CA TRP A 169 -10.96 22.89 27.01
C TRP A 169 -10.44 24.33 26.96
N TRP A 170 -11.32 25.28 27.26
CA TRP A 170 -10.93 26.65 27.60
C TRP A 170 -11.30 26.88 29.07
N PRO A 171 -10.35 27.20 29.97
CA PRO A 171 -10.70 27.49 31.35
C PRO A 171 -11.53 28.79 31.39
N PRO A 172 -12.64 28.84 32.15
CA PRO A 172 -13.33 30.11 32.40
C PRO A 172 -12.42 31.02 33.25
N ASP A 173 -12.39 32.31 32.91
CA ASP A 173 -11.70 33.37 33.64
C ASP A 173 -12.20 33.53 35.09
#